data_AF-A0A8B8EQR4-F1
#
_entry.id   AF-A0A8B8EQR4-F1
#
_cell.length_a   1.000
_cell.length_b   1.000
_cell.length_c   1.000
_cell.angle_alpha   90.00
_cell.angle_beta   90.00
_cell.angle_gamma   90.00
#
_symmetry.space_group_name_H-M   'P 1'
#
loop_
_entity.id
_entity.type
_entity.pdbx_description
1 polymer ?
#
loop_
_entity_poly.entity_id
_entity_poly.type
_entity_poly.pdbx_seq_one_letter_code
_entity_poly.pdbx_strand_id
1 'polypeptide(L)'
;MTTVDEMKNKSLNTLNFLAKTLPKGSHLFVTGLADGAILYKALSDRIHPIGSLRNDVTYSDFYDYFNCLEISPCLGWMNTNATIRELTTKRAVELSEALKDVVTTHQSSFSNFKVYYVENPINQVLDEWTKQGGEDWQLLEPVDGFHSNQLGQAMTAKTLWSNLEKMYPDVIGPENPNNAKIKALFGNQGGYL
;
A
#
# COMPACT_ATOMS: atom_id res chain seq x y z
N MET A 1 -4.37 -1.77 -18.31
CA MET A 1 -4.05 -2.36 -16.98
C MET A 1 -3.48 -3.75 -17.18
N THR A 2 -2.49 -4.15 -16.37
CA THR A 2 -1.88 -5.50 -16.38
C THR A 2 -2.93 -6.60 -16.34
N THR A 3 -2.69 -7.70 -17.05
CA THR A 3 -3.56 -8.89 -17.02
C THR A 3 -3.17 -9.83 -15.87
N VAL A 4 -4.04 -10.78 -15.53
CA VAL A 4 -3.76 -11.80 -14.50
C VAL A 4 -2.51 -12.61 -14.85
N ASP A 5 -2.41 -13.09 -16.09
CA ASP A 5 -1.27 -13.89 -16.53
C ASP A 5 0.04 -13.09 -16.51
N GLU A 6 0.00 -11.83 -16.93
CA GLU A 6 1.16 -10.93 -16.83
C GLU A 6 1.59 -10.74 -15.38
N MET A 7 0.66 -10.54 -14.45
CA MET A 7 0.95 -10.37 -13.03
C MET A 7 1.59 -11.63 -12.46
N LYS A 8 1.04 -12.82 -12.75
CA LYS A 8 1.60 -14.09 -12.29
C LYS A 8 3.03 -14.29 -12.80
N ASN A 9 3.21 -14.15 -14.12
CA ASN A 9 4.51 -14.37 -14.77
C ASN A 9 5.57 -13.38 -14.28
N LYS A 10 5.24 -12.09 -14.19
CA LYS A 10 6.20 -11.07 -13.73
C LYS A 10 6.54 -11.20 -12.25
N SER A 11 5.57 -11.61 -11.42
CA SER A 11 5.81 -11.87 -9.99
C SER A 11 6.74 -13.06 -9.81
N LEU A 12 6.50 -14.17 -10.50
CA LEU A 12 7.37 -15.33 -10.44
C LEU A 12 8.79 -15.03 -10.95
N ASN A 13 8.92 -14.26 -12.03
CA ASN A 13 10.22 -13.80 -12.53
C ASN A 13 11.00 -13.00 -11.46
N THR A 14 10.30 -12.13 -10.72
CA THR A 14 10.89 -11.37 -9.62
C THR A 14 11.34 -12.29 -8.48
N LEU A 15 10.51 -13.26 -8.08
CA LEU A 15 10.88 -14.24 -7.05
C LEU A 15 12.10 -15.07 -7.46
N ASN A 16 12.17 -15.50 -8.72
CA ASN A 16 13.32 -16.22 -9.27
C ASN A 16 14.60 -15.37 -9.29
N PHE A 17 14.50 -14.07 -9.51
CA PHE A 17 15.63 -13.15 -9.40
C PHE A 17 16.08 -13.00 -7.93
N LEU A 18 15.15 -12.81 -7.01
CA LEU A 18 15.44 -12.70 -5.57
C LEU A 18 16.05 -14.00 -5.02
N ALA A 19 15.71 -15.16 -5.57
CA ALA A 19 16.28 -16.45 -5.20
C ALA A 19 17.80 -16.52 -5.42
N LYS A 20 18.33 -15.72 -6.35
CA LYS A 20 19.76 -15.64 -6.66
C LYS A 20 20.51 -14.62 -5.80
N THR A 21 19.79 -13.75 -5.10
CA THR A 21 20.37 -12.56 -4.46
C THR A 21 20.22 -12.58 -2.95
N LEU A 22 19.09 -13.08 -2.43
CA LEU A 22 18.79 -13.03 -1.01
C LEU A 22 19.53 -14.12 -0.22
N PRO A 23 20.11 -13.79 0.95
CA PRO A 23 20.71 -14.78 1.83
C PRO A 23 19.70 -15.82 2.33
N LYS A 24 20.20 -17.01 2.69
CA LYS A 24 19.40 -18.06 3.32
C LYS A 24 18.78 -17.55 4.63
N GLY A 25 17.49 -17.81 4.81
CA GLY A 25 16.71 -17.36 5.97
C GLY A 25 15.96 -16.05 5.74
N SER A 26 15.93 -15.51 4.52
CA SER A 26 15.17 -14.30 4.23
C SER A 26 13.66 -14.56 4.20
N HIS A 27 12.87 -13.48 4.29
CA HIS A 27 11.41 -13.54 4.23
C HIS A 27 10.89 -12.49 3.24
N LEU A 28 9.94 -12.88 2.39
CA LEU A 28 9.33 -12.01 1.39
C LEU A 28 7.83 -11.90 1.61
N PHE A 29 7.33 -10.68 1.67
CA PHE A 29 5.90 -10.38 1.74
C PHE A 29 5.45 -9.82 0.40
N VAL A 30 4.50 -10.50 -0.24
CA VAL A 30 3.81 -10.03 -1.43
C VAL A 30 2.48 -9.43 -0.98
N THR A 31 2.31 -8.13 -1.16
CA THR A 31 1.10 -7.43 -0.73
C THR A 31 0.09 -7.34 -1.87
N GLY A 32 -1.20 -7.52 -1.55
CA GLY A 32 -2.29 -7.22 -2.47
C GLY A 32 -2.29 -5.75 -2.91
N LEU A 33 -2.99 -5.45 -4.01
CA LEU A 33 -3.18 -4.08 -4.48
C LEU A 33 -4.12 -3.34 -3.52
N ALA A 34 -3.99 -2.00 -3.48
CA ALA A 34 -4.90 -1.16 -2.71
C ALA A 34 -6.31 -1.17 -3.31
N ASP A 35 -7.33 -0.94 -2.48
CA ASP A 35 -8.67 -0.56 -2.95
C ASP A 35 -8.75 0.97 -3.04
N GLY A 36 -8.52 1.51 -4.24
CA GLY A 36 -8.53 2.94 -4.48
C GLY A 36 -9.92 3.56 -4.63
N ALA A 37 -11.01 2.79 -4.46
CA ALA A 37 -12.37 3.33 -4.50
C ALA A 37 -12.59 4.45 -3.45
N ILE A 38 -11.81 4.42 -2.37
CA ILE A 38 -11.84 5.44 -1.32
C ILE A 38 -11.50 6.84 -1.83
N LEU A 39 -10.63 6.97 -2.83
CA LEU A 39 -10.10 8.26 -3.28
C LEU A 39 -11.21 9.20 -3.74
N TYR A 40 -12.04 8.73 -4.67
CA TYR A 40 -13.16 9.52 -5.17
C TYR A 40 -14.19 9.77 -4.06
N LYS A 41 -14.52 8.74 -3.27
CA LYS A 41 -15.48 8.84 -2.15
C LYS A 41 -15.07 9.88 -1.12
N ALA A 42 -13.79 9.96 -0.77
CA ALA A 42 -13.29 10.82 0.28
C ALA A 42 -13.02 12.25 -0.21
N LEU A 43 -12.70 12.43 -1.50
CA LEU A 43 -12.16 13.70 -2.00
C LEU A 43 -13.08 14.46 -2.97
N SER A 44 -13.96 13.80 -3.73
CA SER A 44 -14.60 14.39 -4.93
C SER A 44 -15.16 15.79 -4.71
N ASP A 45 -15.86 15.99 -3.60
CA ASP A 45 -16.60 17.23 -3.31
C ASP A 45 -15.78 18.23 -2.48
N ARG A 46 -14.57 17.84 -2.05
CA ARG A 46 -13.69 18.70 -1.27
C ARG A 46 -12.97 19.69 -2.18
N ILE A 47 -12.67 20.87 -1.63
CA ILE A 47 -11.89 21.88 -2.33
C ILE A 47 -10.42 21.45 -2.40
N HIS A 48 -9.89 21.38 -3.62
CA HIS A 48 -8.47 21.14 -3.88
C HIS A 48 -7.64 22.35 -3.41
N PRO A 49 -6.38 22.19 -2.95
CA PRO A 49 -5.55 23.32 -2.50
C PRO A 49 -5.49 24.50 -3.48
N ILE A 50 -5.49 24.25 -4.79
CA ILE A 50 -5.49 25.32 -5.81
C ILE A 50 -6.79 26.13 -5.85
N GLY A 51 -7.91 25.55 -5.42
CA GLY A 51 -9.19 26.23 -5.28
C GLY A 51 -9.43 26.86 -3.92
N SER A 52 -8.52 26.67 -2.94
CA SER A 52 -8.75 27.04 -1.54
C SER A 52 -8.99 28.53 -1.30
N LEU A 53 -8.46 29.41 -2.16
CA LEU A 53 -8.64 30.86 -2.02
C LEU A 53 -10.05 31.33 -2.40
N ARG A 54 -10.68 30.69 -3.38
CA ARG A 54 -11.97 31.11 -3.96
C ARG A 54 -13.07 30.08 -3.81
N ASN A 55 -12.75 28.90 -3.29
CA ASN A 55 -13.62 27.73 -3.21
C ASN A 55 -14.22 27.35 -4.57
N ASP A 56 -13.40 27.36 -5.62
CA ASP A 56 -13.82 27.24 -7.02
C ASP A 56 -13.22 26.04 -7.76
N VAL A 57 -12.42 25.19 -7.08
CA VAL A 57 -11.89 23.95 -7.67
C VAL A 57 -12.03 22.81 -6.66
N THR A 58 -12.85 21.82 -7.01
CA THR A 58 -12.97 20.56 -6.26
C THR A 58 -11.94 19.53 -6.74
N TYR A 59 -11.77 18.42 -6.02
CA TYR A 59 -10.99 17.29 -6.55
C TYR A 59 -11.65 16.66 -7.77
N SER A 60 -12.97 16.70 -7.90
CA SER A 60 -13.66 16.24 -9.12
C SER A 60 -13.21 17.06 -10.34
N ASP A 61 -13.17 18.39 -10.22
CA ASP A 61 -12.69 19.29 -11.29
C ASP A 61 -11.23 19.01 -11.63
N PHE A 62 -10.40 18.80 -10.60
CA PHE A 62 -8.99 18.45 -10.74
C PHE A 62 -8.80 17.11 -11.47
N TYR A 63 -9.56 16.07 -11.12
CA TYR A 63 -9.52 14.77 -11.78
C TYR A 63 -9.95 14.85 -13.24
N ASP A 64 -11.03 15.55 -13.54
CA ASP A 64 -11.50 15.73 -14.93
C ASP A 64 -10.47 16.49 -15.77
N TYR A 65 -9.83 17.52 -15.21
CA TYR A 65 -8.73 18.24 -15.87
C TYR A 65 -7.54 17.33 -16.18
N PHE A 66 -7.07 16.53 -15.20
CA PHE A 66 -5.94 15.62 -15.38
C PHE A 66 -6.24 14.48 -16.35
N ASN A 67 -7.47 13.97 -16.34
CA ASN A 67 -7.92 12.95 -17.28
C ASN A 67 -8.01 13.52 -18.70
N CYS A 68 -8.49 14.76 -18.88
CA CYS A 68 -8.55 15.43 -20.18
C CYS A 68 -7.16 15.64 -20.80
N LEU A 69 -6.16 15.93 -19.96
CA LEU A 69 -4.76 16.08 -20.39
C LEU A 69 -4.01 14.74 -20.53
N GLU A 70 -4.65 13.61 -20.20
CA GLU A 70 -4.04 12.28 -20.20
C GLU A 70 -2.80 12.15 -19.29
N ILE A 71 -2.76 12.92 -18.20
CA ILE A 71 -1.67 12.92 -17.21
C ILE A 71 -2.10 12.48 -15.80
N SER A 72 -3.34 11.99 -15.66
CA SER A 72 -3.83 11.45 -14.39
C SER A 72 -2.97 10.27 -13.93
N PRO A 73 -2.46 10.28 -12.68
CA PRO A 73 -1.63 9.19 -12.18
C PRO A 73 -2.43 7.89 -12.03
N CYS A 74 -3.76 7.99 -11.92
CA CYS A 74 -4.65 6.84 -11.96
C CYS A 74 -6.03 7.21 -12.52
N LEU A 75 -6.13 7.31 -13.85
CA LEU A 75 -7.41 7.55 -14.55
C LEU A 75 -8.51 6.56 -14.15
N GLY A 76 -8.15 5.35 -13.71
CA GLY A 76 -9.10 4.34 -13.27
C GLY A 76 -9.89 4.76 -12.03
N TRP A 77 -9.22 5.15 -10.94
CA TRP A 77 -9.88 5.52 -9.68
C TRP A 77 -10.16 7.02 -9.55
N MET A 78 -9.31 7.88 -10.11
CA MET A 78 -9.48 9.34 -10.11
C MET A 78 -10.35 9.75 -11.30
N ASN A 79 -11.60 9.29 -11.30
CA ASN A 79 -12.52 9.45 -12.42
C ASN A 79 -13.93 9.76 -11.92
N THR A 80 -14.65 10.68 -12.56
CA THR A 80 -16.06 10.94 -12.28
C THR A 80 -16.97 9.79 -12.71
N ASN A 81 -16.56 8.98 -13.68
CA ASN A 81 -17.30 7.81 -14.15
C ASN A 81 -17.18 6.62 -13.17
N ALA A 82 -18.28 6.32 -12.48
CA ALA A 82 -18.35 5.22 -11.51
C ALA A 82 -18.03 3.84 -12.11
N THR A 83 -18.46 3.57 -13.34
CA THR A 83 -18.18 2.28 -14.01
C THR A 83 -16.69 2.08 -14.24
N ILE A 84 -15.94 3.13 -14.59
CA ILE A 84 -14.48 3.05 -14.74
C ILE A 84 -13.83 2.74 -13.39
N ARG A 85 -14.28 3.38 -12.32
CA ARG A 85 -13.77 3.11 -10.95
C ARG A 85 -14.04 1.67 -10.53
N GLU A 86 -15.26 1.17 -10.73
CA GLU A 86 -15.65 -0.21 -10.41
C GLU A 86 -14.83 -1.24 -11.18
N LEU A 87 -14.63 -1.03 -12.49
CA LEU A 87 -13.79 -1.92 -13.30
C LEU A 87 -12.32 -1.91 -12.86
N THR A 88 -11.82 -0.75 -12.40
CA THR A 88 -10.47 -0.62 -11.86
C THR A 88 -10.33 -1.36 -10.53
N THR A 89 -11.27 -1.21 -9.60
CA THR A 89 -11.31 -1.99 -8.35
C THR A 89 -11.41 -3.49 -8.64
N LYS A 90 -12.30 -3.90 -9.56
CA LYS A 90 -12.41 -5.31 -9.96
C LYS A 90 -11.07 -5.86 -10.45
N ARG A 91 -10.36 -5.12 -11.31
CA ARG A 91 -9.04 -5.53 -11.79
C ARG A 91 -8.03 -5.60 -10.63
N ALA A 92 -8.03 -4.64 -9.70
CA ALA A 92 -7.13 -4.68 -8.54
C ALA A 92 -7.34 -5.95 -7.69
N VAL A 93 -8.60 -6.37 -7.50
CA VAL A 93 -8.96 -7.63 -6.82
C VAL A 93 -8.45 -8.84 -7.60
N GLU A 94 -8.72 -8.92 -8.91
CA GLU A 94 -8.23 -10.01 -9.77
C GLU A 94 -6.70 -10.16 -9.70
N LEU A 95 -5.97 -9.04 -9.70
CA LEU A 95 -4.50 -9.06 -9.61
C LEU A 95 -4.00 -9.41 -8.21
N SER A 96 -4.72 -9.03 -7.16
CA SER A 96 -4.39 -9.41 -5.78
C SER A 96 -4.55 -10.93 -5.57
N GLU A 97 -5.62 -11.52 -6.12
CA GLU A 97 -5.80 -12.97 -6.12
C GLU A 97 -4.74 -13.68 -6.98
N ALA A 98 -4.31 -13.08 -8.09
CA ALA A 98 -3.20 -13.61 -8.89
C ALA A 98 -1.89 -13.65 -8.09
N LEU A 99 -1.60 -12.61 -7.30
CA LEU A 99 -0.43 -12.57 -6.42
C LEU A 99 -0.53 -13.63 -5.31
N LYS A 100 -1.71 -13.77 -4.70
CA LYS A 100 -1.98 -14.81 -3.69
C LYS A 100 -1.76 -16.21 -4.26
N ASP A 101 -2.27 -16.48 -5.46
CA ASP A 101 -2.08 -17.74 -6.18
C ASP A 101 -0.59 -18.05 -6.41
N VAL A 102 0.20 -17.06 -6.86
CA VAL A 102 1.65 -17.23 -7.02
C VAL A 102 2.32 -17.61 -5.70
N VAL A 103 2.01 -16.89 -4.62
CA VAL A 103 2.59 -17.19 -3.30
C VAL A 103 2.24 -18.59 -2.86
N THR A 104 0.96 -18.96 -2.90
CA THR A 104 0.50 -20.29 -2.44
C THR A 104 1.10 -21.42 -3.26
N THR A 105 1.21 -21.25 -4.58
CA THR A 105 1.78 -22.24 -5.49
C THR A 105 3.29 -22.40 -5.32
N HIS A 106 4.01 -21.31 -5.00
CA HIS A 106 5.48 -21.29 -4.93
C HIS A 106 6.04 -21.19 -3.50
N GLN A 107 5.21 -21.37 -2.48
CA GLN A 107 5.57 -21.16 -1.07
C GLN A 107 6.80 -21.97 -0.62
N SER A 108 6.98 -23.15 -1.21
CA SER A 108 8.08 -24.09 -0.92
C SER A 108 9.09 -24.22 -2.06
N SER A 109 9.02 -23.36 -3.10
CA SER A 109 9.89 -23.45 -4.27
C SER A 109 11.29 -22.88 -4.06
N PHE A 110 11.50 -22.08 -3.01
CA PHE A 110 12.74 -21.34 -2.79
C PHE A 110 13.46 -21.81 -1.53
N SER A 111 14.75 -22.11 -1.64
CA SER A 111 15.55 -22.68 -0.53
C SER A 111 16.17 -21.62 0.39
N ASN A 112 16.25 -20.37 -0.09
CA ASN A 112 16.89 -19.26 0.61
C ASN A 112 15.90 -18.32 1.32
N PHE A 113 14.62 -18.32 0.94
CA PHE A 113 13.60 -17.51 1.61
C PHE A 113 12.24 -18.19 1.69
N LYS A 114 11.39 -17.70 2.59
CA LYS A 114 9.96 -18.01 2.63
C LYS A 114 9.19 -16.84 2.03
N VAL A 115 8.14 -17.14 1.24
CA VAL A 115 7.25 -16.14 0.66
C VAL A 115 5.87 -16.20 1.32
N TYR A 116 5.29 -15.03 1.57
CA TYR A 116 4.02 -14.84 2.25
C TYR A 116 3.14 -13.88 1.47
N TYR A 117 1.83 -14.06 1.54
CA TYR A 117 0.87 -13.13 0.99
C TYR A 117 0.27 -12.31 2.12
N VAL A 118 0.19 -11.01 1.94
CA VAL A 118 -0.41 -10.09 2.92
C VAL A 118 -1.45 -9.26 2.21
N GLU A 119 -2.66 -9.22 2.75
CA GLU A 119 -3.70 -8.32 2.24
C GLU A 119 -3.28 -6.86 2.45
N ASN A 120 -3.65 -5.99 1.50
CA ASN A 120 -3.39 -4.57 1.65
C ASN A 120 -4.22 -4.02 2.83
N PRO A 121 -3.60 -3.41 3.86
CA PRO A 121 -4.32 -3.06 5.09
C PRO A 121 -5.13 -1.76 4.98
N ILE A 122 -5.27 -1.16 3.80
CA ILE A 122 -5.87 0.18 3.64
C ILE A 122 -7.27 0.30 4.28
N ASN A 123 -8.14 -0.70 4.11
CA ASN A 123 -9.48 -0.66 4.72
C ASN A 123 -9.41 -0.70 6.25
N GLN A 124 -8.49 -1.49 6.82
CA GLN A 124 -8.27 -1.52 8.27
C GLN A 124 -7.74 -0.19 8.79
N VAL A 125 -6.87 0.48 8.02
CA VAL A 125 -6.31 1.79 8.35
C VAL A 125 -7.40 2.86 8.39
N LEU A 126 -8.27 2.91 7.37
CA LEU A 126 -9.39 3.84 7.29
C LEU A 126 -10.39 3.63 8.43
N ASP A 127 -10.74 2.38 8.72
CA ASP A 127 -11.61 2.02 9.84
C ASP A 127 -11.04 2.46 11.18
N GLU A 128 -9.74 2.23 11.40
CA GLU A 128 -9.05 2.60 12.64
C GLU A 128 -8.97 4.12 12.81
N TRP A 129 -8.71 4.85 11.73
CA TRP A 129 -8.68 6.31 11.74
C TRP A 129 -10.07 6.90 12.05
N THR A 130 -11.11 6.37 11.40
CA THR A 130 -12.50 6.77 11.65
C THR A 130 -12.92 6.51 13.10
N LYS A 131 -12.50 5.37 13.70
CA LYS A 131 -12.76 5.07 15.12
C LYS A 131 -12.12 6.06 16.07
N GLN A 132 -11.02 6.70 15.68
CA GLN A 132 -10.35 7.74 16.45
C GLN A 132 -10.95 9.14 16.22
N GLY A 133 -12.05 9.24 15.45
CA GLY A 133 -12.72 10.49 15.12
C GLY A 133 -12.15 11.21 13.90
N GLY A 134 -11.25 10.56 13.16
CA GLY A 134 -10.72 11.08 11.91
C GLY A 134 -11.67 10.88 10.72
N GLU A 135 -11.33 11.51 9.60
CA GLU A 135 -12.02 11.36 8.32
C GLU A 135 -11.06 10.84 7.24
N ASP A 136 -11.54 9.98 6.35
CA ASP A 136 -10.74 9.29 5.33
C ASP A 136 -9.83 10.21 4.50
N TRP A 137 -10.33 11.40 4.14
CA TRP A 137 -9.59 12.38 3.33
C TRP A 137 -8.30 12.88 4.00
N GLN A 138 -8.22 12.82 5.33
CA GLN A 138 -7.06 13.28 6.09
C GLN A 138 -5.85 12.37 5.95
N LEU A 139 -6.02 11.17 5.37
CA LEU A 139 -4.94 10.22 5.12
C LEU A 139 -4.39 10.29 3.69
N LEU A 140 -4.96 11.16 2.84
CA LEU A 140 -4.59 11.31 1.44
C LEU A 140 -3.72 12.56 1.24
N GLU A 141 -2.82 12.51 0.25
CA GLU A 141 -1.98 13.65 -0.14
C GLU A 141 -2.85 14.75 -0.75
N PRO A 142 -2.85 15.97 -0.21
CA PRO A 142 -3.78 17.01 -0.63
C PRO A 142 -3.48 17.58 -2.02
N VAL A 143 -2.26 17.41 -2.54
CA VAL A 143 -1.87 18.01 -3.83
C VAL A 143 -2.16 17.08 -5.00
N ASP A 144 -1.94 15.77 -4.85
CA ASP A 144 -2.22 14.82 -5.93
C ASP A 144 -3.59 14.14 -5.80
N GLY A 145 -4.20 14.16 -4.61
CA GLY A 145 -5.48 13.51 -4.34
C GLY A 145 -5.45 11.99 -4.56
N PHE A 146 -4.27 11.37 -4.49
CA PHE A 146 -4.05 9.99 -4.90
C PHE A 146 -3.25 9.20 -3.87
N HIS A 147 -2.03 9.64 -3.54
CA HIS A 147 -1.18 8.90 -2.63
C HIS A 147 -1.68 9.03 -1.19
N SER A 148 -1.38 8.06 -0.34
CA SER A 148 -1.53 8.26 1.10
C SER A 148 -0.40 9.17 1.62
N ASN A 149 -0.76 10.10 2.49
CA ASN A 149 0.18 11.05 3.05
C ASN A 149 1.01 10.44 4.18
N GLN A 150 1.90 11.24 4.79
CA GLN A 150 2.76 10.79 5.87
C GLN A 150 2.01 10.11 7.03
N LEU A 151 0.85 10.66 7.42
CA LEU A 151 0.03 10.07 8.48
C LEU A 151 -0.59 8.74 8.01
N GLY A 152 -1.14 8.70 6.80
CA GLY A 152 -1.68 7.48 6.18
C GLY A 152 -0.64 6.37 6.08
N GLN A 153 0.60 6.70 5.71
CA GLN A 153 1.73 5.77 5.67
C GLN A 153 2.13 5.28 7.06
N ALA A 154 2.19 6.16 8.07
CA ALA A 154 2.51 5.77 9.44
C ALA A 154 1.44 4.83 10.03
N MET A 155 0.16 5.11 9.78
CA MET A 155 -0.95 4.24 10.17
C MET A 155 -0.89 2.90 9.45
N THR A 156 -0.59 2.90 8.16
CA THR A 156 -0.37 1.68 7.37
C THR A 156 0.74 0.82 7.94
N ALA A 157 1.89 1.42 8.28
CA ALA A 157 3.00 0.71 8.91
C ALA A 157 2.62 0.11 10.27
N LYS A 158 1.91 0.86 11.12
CA LYS A 158 1.41 0.38 12.42
C LYS A 158 0.47 -0.81 12.27
N THR A 159 -0.49 -0.72 11.36
CA THR A 159 -1.47 -1.79 11.10
C THR A 159 -0.78 -3.03 10.52
N LEU A 160 0.12 -2.84 9.53
CA LEU A 160 0.89 -3.93 8.94
C LEU A 160 1.75 -4.62 9.99
N TRP A 161 2.48 -3.88 10.82
CA TRP A 161 3.31 -4.43 11.89
C TRP A 161 2.49 -5.27 12.87
N SER A 162 1.36 -4.74 13.32
CA SER A 162 0.44 -5.44 14.24
C SER A 162 -0.10 -6.74 13.62
N ASN A 163 -0.33 -6.75 12.30
CA ASN A 163 -0.76 -7.93 11.57
C ASN A 163 0.38 -8.96 11.46
N LEU A 164 1.60 -8.52 11.15
CA LEU A 164 2.77 -9.39 11.05
C LEU A 164 3.13 -10.03 12.40
N GLU A 165 3.05 -9.30 13.51
CA GLU A 165 3.28 -9.84 14.87
C GLU A 165 2.32 -10.99 15.20
N LYS A 166 1.07 -10.92 14.72
CA LYS A 166 0.06 -11.95 14.95
C LYS A 166 0.20 -13.14 14.02
N MET A 167 0.42 -12.88 12.73
CA MET A 167 0.40 -13.91 11.69
C MET A 167 1.74 -14.63 11.56
N TYR A 168 2.85 -13.90 11.73
CA TYR A 168 4.20 -14.36 11.42
C TYR A 168 5.23 -13.90 12.48
N PRO A 169 5.01 -14.17 13.78
CA PRO A 169 5.90 -13.68 14.85
C PRO A 169 7.36 -14.12 14.66
N ASP A 170 7.58 -15.34 14.16
CA ASP A 170 8.91 -15.89 13.90
C ASP A 170 9.70 -15.11 12.83
N VAL A 171 9.01 -14.36 11.96
CA VAL A 171 9.63 -13.59 10.87
C VAL A 171 10.22 -12.28 11.38
N ILE A 172 9.59 -11.67 12.39
CA ILE A 172 10.08 -10.43 13.01
C ILE A 172 11.29 -10.72 13.91
N GLY A 173 11.30 -11.91 14.51
CA GLY A 173 12.31 -12.33 15.46
C GLY A 173 12.03 -11.85 16.88
N PRO A 174 12.73 -12.40 17.87
CA PRO A 174 12.53 -12.03 19.26
C PRO A 174 13.11 -10.65 19.57
N GLU A 175 12.58 -10.02 20.63
CA GLU A 175 13.23 -8.86 21.21
C GLU A 175 14.65 -9.21 21.67
N ASN A 176 15.64 -8.40 21.29
CA ASN A 176 17.01 -8.62 21.70
C ASN A 176 17.19 -8.24 23.19
N PRO A 177 17.54 -9.19 24.08
CA PRO A 177 17.65 -8.94 25.51
C PRO A 177 18.77 -7.97 25.88
N ASN A 178 19.67 -7.65 24.94
CA ASN A 178 20.78 -6.72 25.14
C ASN A 178 20.46 -5.29 24.69
N ASN A 179 19.24 -4.98 24.24
CA ASN A 179 18.87 -3.64 23.76
C ASN A 179 19.25 -2.52 24.75
N ALA A 180 18.97 -2.71 26.05
CA ALA A 180 19.33 -1.74 27.09
C ALA A 180 20.85 -1.56 27.22
N LYS A 181 21.62 -2.65 27.12
CA LYS A 181 23.09 -2.63 27.17
C LYS A 181 23.69 -1.96 25.94
N ILE A 182 23.15 -2.23 24.75
CA ILE A 182 23.56 -1.60 23.49
C ILE A 182 23.37 -0.09 23.60
N LYS A 183 22.19 0.36 24.04
CA LYS A 183 21.91 1.79 24.23
C LYS A 183 22.85 2.46 25.23
N ALA A 184 23.18 1.78 26.34
CA ALA A 184 24.10 2.31 27.34
C ALA A 184 25.54 2.47 26.82
N LEU A 185 26.00 1.56 25.96
CA LEU A 185 27.37 1.57 25.44
C LEU A 185 27.53 2.42 24.17
N PHE A 186 26.52 2.44 23.30
CA PHE A 186 26.61 3.00 21.95
C PHE A 186 25.65 4.16 21.70
N GLY A 187 24.84 4.57 22.68
CA GLY A 187 23.93 5.70 22.57
C GLY A 187 22.95 5.54 21.41
N ASN A 188 22.98 6.48 20.47
CA ASN A 188 22.15 6.49 19.26
C ASN A 188 22.71 5.62 18.12
N GLN A 189 23.76 4.83 18.37
CA GLN A 189 24.38 3.92 17.41
C GLN A 189 24.90 4.61 16.13
N GLY A 190 25.25 5.90 16.23
CA GLY A 190 25.70 6.72 15.09
C GLY A 190 24.61 7.56 14.43
N GLY A 191 23.33 7.30 14.72
CA GLY A 191 22.18 8.09 14.26
C GLY A 191 21.93 8.07 12.75
N TYR A 192 20.80 8.66 12.35
CA TYR A 192 20.49 9.08 10.99
C TYR A 192 20.10 10.56 11.10
N LEU A 193 20.75 11.44 10.33
CA LEU A 193 20.53 12.89 10.36
C LEU A 193 19.10 13.25 9.97
#